data_AF-A0A1M6CFG9-F1
#
_entry.id   AF-A0A1M6CFG9-F1
#
_cell.length_a   1.000
_cell.length_b   1.000
_cell.length_c   1.000
_cell.angle_alpha   90.00
_cell.angle_beta   90.00
_cell.angle_gamma   90.00
#
_symmetry.space_group_name_H-M   'P 1'
#
loop_
_entity.id
_entity.type
_entity.pdbx_description
1 polymer ?
#
loop_
_entity_poly.entity_id
_entity_poly.type
_entity_poly.pdbx_seq_one_letter_code
_entity_poly.pdbx_strand_id
1 'polypeptide(L)'
;MVSIGGLLPPIGLEIPCSGYAVNVPLKIDATGMVELDFKGGIRVRIEANLNGGLGGVKMRIIGEEYSADHPTLGRVTLSQADVDTTPLSLLEVVSNMPPTFRSTLFHDFTLTIEKFPGTGEPMVLSNTKTMTTLNSNLTVFPPQGAVYQLQQPVDFAPVGDPGNAVVQLMALPMTMSHNP
;
A
#
# COMPACT_ATOMS: atom_id res chain seq x y z
N MET A 1 7.35 -13.52 -32.41
CA MET A 1 6.91 -12.55 -31.39
C MET A 1 6.02 -13.34 -30.44
N VAL A 2 6.52 -13.71 -29.26
CA VAL A 2 5.72 -14.49 -28.29
C VAL A 2 4.66 -13.53 -27.75
N SER A 3 3.39 -13.90 -27.90
CA SER A 3 2.27 -13.12 -27.39
C SER A 3 2.40 -12.96 -25.88
N ILE A 4 2.43 -11.72 -25.40
CA ILE A 4 2.42 -11.36 -23.96
C ILE A 4 1.05 -11.69 -23.32
N GLY A 5 0.07 -12.14 -24.12
CA GLY A 5 -1.34 -12.29 -23.76
C GLY A 5 -1.70 -13.32 -22.68
N GLY A 6 -0.72 -13.96 -22.03
CA GLY A 6 -0.96 -14.86 -20.89
C GLY A 6 -0.27 -14.46 -19.58
N LEU A 7 0.60 -13.44 -19.58
CA LEU A 7 1.38 -13.06 -18.39
C LEU A 7 0.79 -11.88 -17.63
N LEU A 8 0.04 -11.02 -18.31
CA LEU A 8 -0.52 -9.80 -17.74
C LEU A 8 -2.04 -9.91 -17.65
N PRO A 9 -2.64 -9.42 -16.55
CA PRO A 9 -4.09 -9.37 -16.42
C PRO A 9 -4.71 -8.42 -17.46
N PRO A 10 -5.91 -8.73 -17.99
CA PRO A 10 -6.57 -7.87 -18.97
C PRO A 10 -7.07 -6.56 -18.36
N ILE A 11 -7.17 -5.52 -19.19
CA ILE A 11 -7.77 -4.23 -18.82
C ILE A 11 -9.21 -4.43 -18.32
N GLY A 12 -9.56 -3.73 -17.25
CA GLY A 12 -10.85 -3.80 -16.59
C GLY A 12 -10.98 -4.91 -15.55
N LEU A 13 -10.04 -5.86 -15.46
CA LEU A 13 -10.06 -6.87 -14.40
C LEU A 13 -9.83 -6.23 -13.03
N GLU A 14 -10.72 -6.55 -12.09
CA GLU A 14 -10.56 -6.22 -10.67
C GLU A 14 -10.00 -7.42 -9.90
N ILE A 15 -9.00 -7.19 -9.08
CA ILE A 15 -8.24 -8.22 -8.39
C ILE A 15 -8.20 -7.87 -6.90
N PRO A 16 -8.98 -8.56 -6.06
CA PRO A 16 -8.90 -8.40 -4.61
C PRO A 16 -7.67 -9.14 -4.07
N CYS A 17 -6.92 -8.49 -3.20
CA CYS A 17 -5.76 -9.05 -2.52
C CYS A 17 -5.92 -8.83 -1.02
N SER A 18 -5.81 -9.91 -0.25
CA SER A 18 -5.63 -9.82 1.19
C SER A 18 -4.20 -9.39 1.51
N GLY A 19 -4.03 -8.66 2.60
CA GLY A 19 -2.74 -8.14 3.05
C GLY A 19 -2.59 -8.22 4.57
N TYR A 20 -1.38 -8.51 5.01
CA TYR A 20 -0.99 -8.40 6.41
C TYR A 20 0.43 -7.85 6.53
N ALA A 21 0.69 -7.04 7.55
CA ALA A 21 2.01 -6.52 7.88
C ALA A 21 2.20 -6.62 9.39
N VAL A 22 3.31 -7.23 9.81
CA VAL A 22 3.60 -7.54 11.22
C VAL A 22 4.72 -6.66 11.72
N ASN A 23 4.68 -6.29 13.00
CA ASN A 23 5.67 -5.44 13.67
C ASN A 23 5.94 -4.14 12.89
N VAL A 24 4.88 -3.49 12.42
CA VAL A 24 4.98 -2.26 11.64
C VAL A 24 5.39 -1.10 12.56
N PRO A 25 6.58 -0.51 12.38
CA PRO A 25 7.06 0.55 13.25
C PRO A 25 6.40 1.88 12.90
N LEU A 26 5.60 2.40 13.84
CA LEU A 26 4.97 3.71 13.77
C LEU A 26 5.57 4.61 14.85
N LYS A 27 6.21 5.70 14.43
CA LYS A 27 6.71 6.73 15.34
C LYS A 27 5.61 7.75 15.59
N ILE A 28 5.27 7.99 16.85
CA ILE A 28 4.32 9.03 17.27
C ILE A 28 5.08 10.00 18.17
N ASP A 29 5.11 11.28 17.84
CA ASP A 29 5.98 12.24 18.56
C ASP A 29 5.72 12.30 20.07
N ALA A 30 4.46 12.12 20.48
CA ALA A 30 4.07 12.13 21.90
C ALA A 30 4.47 10.86 22.68
N THR A 31 4.77 9.73 22.02
CA THR A 31 4.94 8.42 22.70
C THR A 31 6.20 7.65 22.28
N GLY A 32 6.86 8.07 21.19
CA GLY A 32 7.97 7.35 20.59
C GLY A 32 7.50 6.28 19.60
N MET A 33 8.25 5.18 19.51
CA MET A 33 7.96 4.08 18.58
C MET A 33 6.95 3.10 19.18
N VAL A 34 5.96 2.72 18.37
CA VAL A 34 5.06 1.59 18.63
C VAL A 34 5.12 0.60 17.46
N GLU A 35 4.75 -0.63 17.72
CA GLU A 35 4.65 -1.69 16.71
C GLU A 35 3.18 -2.07 16.51
N LEU A 36 2.77 -2.21 15.25
CA LEU A 36 1.39 -2.53 14.88
C LEU A 36 1.34 -3.73 13.94
N ASP A 37 0.35 -4.60 14.15
CA ASP A 37 0.08 -5.72 13.26
C ASP A 37 -1.16 -5.42 12.42
N PHE A 38 -0.93 -4.92 11.21
CA PHE A 38 -1.99 -4.55 10.28
C PHE A 38 -2.53 -5.76 9.53
N LYS A 39 -3.86 -5.82 9.40
CA LYS A 39 -4.59 -6.79 8.58
C LYS A 39 -5.62 -6.07 7.73
N GLY A 40 -5.80 -6.51 6.50
CA GLY A 40 -6.73 -5.89 5.57
C GLY A 40 -6.48 -6.34 4.14
N GLY A 41 -6.51 -5.39 3.20
CA GLY A 41 -6.20 -5.70 1.81
C GLY A 41 -6.45 -4.53 0.86
N ILE A 42 -6.19 -4.80 -0.41
CA ILE A 42 -6.50 -3.89 -1.52
C ILE A 42 -7.37 -4.58 -2.57
N ARG A 43 -8.02 -3.78 -3.40
CA ARG A 43 -8.58 -4.19 -4.68
C ARG A 43 -7.94 -3.33 -5.76
N VAL A 44 -7.32 -3.96 -6.74
CA VAL A 44 -6.72 -3.26 -7.88
C VAL A 44 -7.52 -3.50 -9.15
N ARG A 45 -7.67 -2.48 -9.99
CA ARG A 45 -8.23 -2.56 -11.33
C ARG A 45 -7.17 -2.29 -12.37
N ILE A 46 -7.13 -3.08 -13.43
CA ILE A 46 -6.22 -2.85 -14.55
C ILE A 46 -6.79 -1.74 -15.45
N GLU A 47 -6.02 -0.67 -15.64
CA GLU A 47 -6.49 0.52 -16.37
C GLU A 47 -5.96 0.57 -17.80
N ALA A 48 -4.69 0.24 -18.01
CA ALA A 48 -4.03 0.40 -19.31
C ALA A 48 -2.78 -0.45 -19.41
N ASN A 49 -2.33 -0.70 -20.64
CA ASN A 49 -1.02 -1.29 -20.91
C ASN A 49 0.10 -0.25 -20.74
N LEU A 50 1.28 -0.73 -20.35
CA LEU A 50 2.54 0.02 -20.40
C LEU A 50 3.23 -0.28 -21.72
N ASN A 51 3.50 0.75 -22.51
CA ASN A 51 4.10 0.63 -23.84
C ASN A 51 5.63 0.75 -23.83
N GLY A 52 6.28 0.62 -22.66
CA GLY A 52 7.73 0.75 -22.49
C GLY A 52 8.38 -0.55 -22.00
N GLY A 53 9.68 -0.72 -22.31
CA GLY A 53 10.44 -1.91 -21.90
C GLY A 53 9.88 -3.21 -22.47
N LEU A 54 9.77 -4.25 -21.62
CA LEU A 54 9.11 -5.51 -21.97
C LEU A 54 7.57 -5.45 -21.84
N GLY A 55 7.03 -4.26 -21.55
CA GLY A 55 5.61 -4.02 -21.31
C GLY A 55 5.22 -4.17 -19.84
N GLY A 56 3.92 -4.16 -19.60
CA GLY A 56 3.33 -4.19 -18.26
C GLY A 56 1.92 -3.60 -18.28
N VAL A 57 1.38 -3.35 -17.10
CA VAL A 57 0.07 -2.68 -16.93
C VAL A 57 0.13 -1.61 -15.85
N LYS A 58 -0.73 -0.60 -16.02
CA LYS A 58 -1.08 0.38 -15.00
C LYS A 58 -2.28 -0.14 -14.21
N MET A 59 -2.21 0.02 -12.90
CA MET A 59 -3.23 -0.46 -11.96
C MET A 59 -3.75 0.70 -11.12
N ARG A 60 -5.05 0.75 -10.88
CA ARG A 60 -5.67 1.66 -9.93
C ARG A 60 -6.03 0.88 -8.67
N ILE A 61 -5.67 1.38 -7.50
CA ILE A 61 -6.23 0.87 -6.24
C ILE A 61 -7.64 1.46 -6.13
N ILE A 62 -8.66 0.60 -6.12
CA ILE A 62 -10.09 0.99 -6.08
C ILE A 62 -10.77 0.62 -4.76
N GLY A 63 -9.99 0.15 -3.80
CA GLY A 63 -10.40 -0.11 -2.44
C GLY A 63 -9.18 -0.55 -1.65
N GLU A 64 -8.95 0.05 -0.50
CA GLU A 64 -7.82 -0.28 0.35
C GLU A 64 -8.11 0.10 1.80
N GLU A 65 -7.94 -0.88 2.69
CA GLU A 65 -8.10 -0.69 4.12
C GLU A 65 -7.23 -1.67 4.89
N TYR A 66 -6.58 -1.19 5.94
CA TYR A 66 -5.87 -1.98 6.93
C TYR A 66 -6.21 -1.52 8.33
N SER A 67 -6.25 -2.45 9.27
CA SER A 67 -6.47 -2.13 10.68
C SER A 67 -5.55 -2.94 11.60
N ALA A 68 -5.18 -2.33 12.71
CA ALA A 68 -4.42 -2.93 13.80
C ALA A 68 -5.05 -2.50 15.13
N ASP A 69 -5.12 -3.40 16.10
CA ASP A 69 -5.52 -3.07 17.47
C ASP A 69 -4.27 -2.86 18.33
N HIS A 70 -4.24 -1.82 19.15
CA HIS A 70 -3.14 -1.54 20.06
C HIS A 70 -3.66 -1.25 21.47
N PRO A 71 -3.01 -1.78 22.54
CA PRO A 71 -3.51 -1.65 23.92
C PRO A 71 -3.79 -0.21 24.38
N THR A 72 -2.99 0.76 23.92
CA THR A 72 -3.11 2.16 24.33
C THR A 72 -3.70 3.08 23.26
N LEU A 73 -3.61 2.72 21.98
CA LEU A 73 -4.07 3.57 20.87
C LEU A 73 -5.49 3.22 20.41
N GLY A 74 -6.06 2.11 20.93
CA GLY A 74 -7.28 1.54 20.38
C GLY A 74 -7.06 0.99 18.97
N ARG A 75 -8.06 1.11 18.12
CA ARG A 75 -7.97 0.73 16.71
C ARG A 75 -7.20 1.80 15.92
N VAL A 76 -6.19 1.35 15.19
CA VAL A 76 -5.45 2.15 14.20
C VAL A 76 -5.86 1.68 12.81
N THR A 77 -6.28 2.59 11.94
CA THR A 77 -6.80 2.25 10.61
C THR A 77 -6.09 3.08 9.54
N LEU A 78 -5.65 2.42 8.48
CA LEU A 78 -5.19 3.03 7.23
C LEU A 78 -6.26 2.78 6.17
N SER A 79 -6.97 3.83 5.76
CA SER A 79 -8.02 3.75 4.74
C SER A 79 -7.62 4.54 3.50
N GLN A 80 -7.99 4.07 2.32
CA GLN A 80 -7.76 4.79 1.08
C GLN A 80 -8.30 6.22 1.17
N ALA A 81 -7.47 7.22 0.84
CA ALA A 81 -7.85 8.62 0.91
C ALA A 81 -8.72 9.04 -0.29
N ASP A 82 -8.19 8.92 -1.51
CA ASP A 82 -8.88 9.30 -2.73
C ASP A 82 -8.38 8.50 -3.93
N VAL A 83 -9.32 7.77 -4.55
CA VAL A 83 -9.08 6.87 -5.69
C VAL A 83 -8.71 7.61 -6.97
N ASP A 84 -9.15 8.86 -7.13
CA ASP A 84 -9.01 9.62 -8.38
C ASP A 84 -7.69 10.39 -8.43
N THR A 85 -7.16 10.79 -7.27
CA THR A 85 -5.91 11.54 -7.17
C THR A 85 -4.68 10.65 -6.91
N THR A 86 -4.86 9.47 -6.30
CA THR A 86 -3.75 8.52 -6.11
C THR A 86 -3.14 8.12 -7.47
N PRO A 87 -1.81 8.23 -7.66
CA PRO A 87 -1.16 7.81 -8.90
C PRO A 87 -1.41 6.34 -9.27
N LEU A 88 -1.46 6.04 -10.56
CA LEU A 88 -1.59 4.67 -11.03
C LEU A 88 -0.35 3.85 -10.68
N SER A 89 -0.58 2.74 -9.98
CA SER A 89 0.39 1.70 -9.66
C SER A 89 0.86 0.97 -10.92
N LEU A 90 1.99 0.27 -10.85
CA LEU A 90 2.66 -0.34 -11.99
C LEU A 90 2.92 -1.82 -11.75
N LEU A 91 2.62 -2.64 -12.74
CA LEU A 91 3.11 -4.01 -12.85
C LEU A 91 3.91 -4.11 -14.14
N GLU A 92 5.22 -4.12 -14.02
CA GLU A 92 6.15 -4.11 -15.14
C GLU A 92 6.75 -5.49 -15.35
N VAL A 93 6.87 -5.92 -16.60
CA VAL A 93 7.57 -7.16 -16.95
C VAL A 93 9.07 -6.91 -16.91
N VAL A 94 9.79 -7.69 -16.11
CA VAL A 94 11.26 -7.61 -15.98
C VAL A 94 11.95 -8.72 -16.79
N SER A 95 11.38 -9.92 -16.80
CA SER A 95 11.83 -11.05 -17.61
C SER A 95 10.63 -11.86 -18.07
N ASN A 96 10.76 -12.52 -19.23
CA ASN A 96 9.74 -13.41 -19.78
C ASN A 96 10.03 -14.90 -19.53
N MET A 97 11.27 -15.29 -19.21
CA MET A 97 11.68 -16.69 -19.04
C MET A 97 12.80 -16.83 -17.99
N PRO A 98 12.49 -17.25 -16.75
CA PRO A 98 11.14 -17.34 -16.20
C PRO A 98 10.49 -15.94 -16.08
N PRO A 99 9.14 -15.84 -16.10
CA PRO A 99 8.47 -14.57 -15.87
C PRO A 99 8.84 -13.98 -14.50
N THR A 100 9.24 -12.71 -14.51
CA THR A 100 9.44 -11.91 -13.30
C THR A 100 8.90 -10.52 -13.53
N PHE A 101 8.35 -9.92 -12.49
CA PHE A 101 7.69 -8.63 -12.52
C PHE A 101 8.25 -7.71 -11.44
N ARG A 102 8.22 -6.42 -11.74
CA ARG A 102 8.36 -5.35 -10.75
C ARG A 102 6.98 -4.78 -10.49
N SER A 103 6.51 -4.90 -9.26
CA SER A 103 5.21 -4.40 -8.84
C SER A 103 5.38 -3.24 -7.88
N THR A 104 5.06 -2.04 -8.36
CA THR A 104 5.11 -0.78 -7.61
C THR A 104 3.69 -0.35 -7.29
N LEU A 105 3.36 -0.27 -6.01
CA LEU A 105 2.06 0.22 -5.54
C LEU A 105 2.23 1.61 -4.96
N PHE A 106 1.36 2.53 -5.39
CA PHE A 106 1.25 3.89 -4.87
C PHE A 106 -0.01 4.01 -4.02
N HIS A 107 0.14 4.58 -2.83
CA HIS A 107 -0.92 4.66 -1.83
C HIS A 107 -1.02 6.08 -1.28
N ASP A 108 -2.26 6.55 -1.14
CA ASP A 108 -2.60 7.71 -0.33
C ASP A 108 -3.59 7.28 0.74
N PHE A 109 -3.25 7.53 1.99
CA PHE A 109 -3.92 6.99 3.17
C PHE A 109 -4.47 8.10 4.06
N THR A 110 -5.68 7.88 4.53
CA THR A 110 -6.19 8.46 5.77
C THR A 110 -5.83 7.52 6.93
N LEU A 111 -4.99 7.99 7.84
CA LEU A 111 -4.64 7.29 9.08
C LEU A 111 -5.56 7.76 10.20
N THR A 112 -6.32 6.85 10.79
CA THR A 112 -7.13 7.11 11.98
C THR A 112 -6.54 6.38 13.18
N ILE A 113 -6.31 7.10 14.28
CA ILE A 113 -5.91 6.53 15.58
C ILE A 113 -7.03 6.83 16.57
N GLU A 114 -7.69 5.79 17.09
CA GLU A 114 -8.88 5.94 17.97
C GLU A 114 -8.60 6.69 19.26
N LYS A 115 -7.43 6.46 19.88
CA LYS A 115 -7.02 7.13 21.12
C LYS A 115 -5.65 7.77 20.91
N PHE A 116 -5.65 8.99 20.39
CA PHE A 116 -4.38 9.65 20.09
C PHE A 116 -3.65 10.07 21.38
N PRO A 117 -2.34 9.78 21.52
CA PRO A 117 -1.59 10.11 22.73
C PRO A 117 -1.59 11.61 23.02
N GLY A 118 -1.80 11.97 24.29
CA GLY A 118 -1.87 13.36 24.75
C GLY A 118 -3.29 13.94 24.78
N THR A 119 -4.19 13.50 23.89
CA THR A 119 -5.60 13.93 23.89
C THR A 119 -6.55 12.84 24.37
N GLY A 120 -6.26 11.56 24.07
CA GLY A 120 -7.16 10.42 24.31
C GLY A 120 -8.33 10.33 23.33
N GLU A 121 -8.47 11.30 22.43
CA GLU A 121 -9.54 11.40 21.43
C GLU A 121 -9.09 10.86 20.07
N PRO A 122 -10.03 10.47 19.19
CA PRO A 122 -9.70 10.05 17.83
C PRO A 122 -8.99 11.16 17.04
N MET A 123 -7.95 10.79 16.30
CA MET A 123 -7.25 11.71 15.40
C MET A 123 -7.17 11.12 14.00
N VAL A 124 -7.46 11.97 13.02
CA VAL A 124 -7.42 11.67 11.59
C VAL A 124 -6.27 12.45 10.96
N LEU A 125 -5.39 11.73 10.27
CA LEU A 125 -4.18 12.23 9.65
C LEU A 125 -4.15 11.82 8.18
N SER A 126 -3.45 12.60 7.36
CA SER A 126 -3.17 12.30 5.96
C SER A 126 -1.67 12.18 5.74
N ASN A 127 -1.24 11.28 4.87
CA ASN A 127 0.16 11.23 4.43
C ASN A 127 0.55 12.54 3.74
N THR A 128 1.75 13.06 4.04
CA THR A 128 2.23 14.34 3.46
C THR A 128 2.75 14.20 2.03
N LYS A 129 3.00 12.96 1.61
CA LYS A 129 3.45 12.57 0.27
C LYS A 129 2.93 11.18 -0.05
N THR A 130 2.65 10.90 -1.33
CA THR A 130 2.26 9.55 -1.77
C THR A 130 3.26 8.50 -1.32
N MET A 131 2.73 7.44 -0.73
CA MET A 131 3.51 6.30 -0.26
C MET A 131 3.76 5.32 -1.40
N THR A 132 4.97 4.74 -1.43
CA THR A 132 5.33 3.73 -2.44
C THR A 132 5.75 2.45 -1.73
N THR A 133 5.09 1.34 -2.06
CA THR A 133 5.57 -0.01 -1.70
C THR A 133 5.98 -0.77 -2.95
N LEU A 134 7.07 -1.54 -2.88
CA LEU A 134 7.65 -2.22 -4.03
C LEU A 134 7.91 -3.69 -3.74
N ASN A 135 7.60 -4.53 -4.73
CA ASN A 135 8.22 -5.84 -4.89
C ASN A 135 8.96 -5.86 -6.24
N SER A 136 10.29 -5.90 -6.21
CA SER A 136 11.12 -5.85 -7.42
C SER A 136 11.35 -7.19 -8.10
N ASN A 137 10.96 -8.30 -7.45
CA ASN A 137 11.23 -9.67 -7.88
C ASN A 137 9.98 -10.54 -7.78
N LEU A 138 8.82 -9.99 -8.13
CA LEU A 138 7.55 -10.72 -8.09
C LEU A 138 7.57 -11.81 -9.16
N THR A 139 7.31 -13.06 -8.80
CA THR A 139 7.38 -14.20 -9.73
C THR A 139 6.02 -14.60 -10.30
N VAL A 140 4.92 -14.18 -9.66
CA VAL A 140 3.55 -14.45 -10.09
C VAL A 140 2.66 -13.26 -9.77
N PHE A 141 1.74 -12.93 -10.70
CA PHE A 141 0.68 -11.96 -10.48
C PHE A 141 -0.67 -12.57 -10.90
N PRO A 142 -1.75 -12.47 -10.11
CA PRO A 142 -1.85 -11.83 -8.79
C PRO A 142 -0.89 -12.40 -7.74
N PRO A 143 -0.47 -11.62 -6.73
CA PRO A 143 0.54 -12.04 -5.77
C PRO A 143 0.06 -13.23 -4.94
N GLN A 144 0.99 -14.11 -4.56
CA GLN A 144 0.77 -15.29 -3.71
C GLN A 144 1.81 -15.29 -2.59
N GLY A 145 1.48 -14.74 -1.43
CA GLY A 145 2.41 -14.58 -0.30
C GLY A 145 3.57 -13.62 -0.62
N ALA A 146 3.38 -12.66 -1.51
CA ALA A 146 4.45 -11.77 -1.95
C ALA A 146 4.61 -10.58 -1.01
N VAL A 147 5.85 -10.24 -0.64
CA VAL A 147 6.14 -9.13 0.27
C VAL A 147 6.43 -7.85 -0.52
N TYR A 148 5.74 -6.77 -0.15
CA TYR A 148 5.97 -5.42 -0.65
C TYR A 148 6.59 -4.57 0.46
N GLN A 149 7.62 -3.80 0.12
CA GLN A 149 8.36 -2.99 1.10
C GLN A 149 8.14 -1.51 0.86
N LEU A 150 7.86 -0.76 1.93
CA LEU A 150 7.88 0.69 1.91
C LEU A 150 9.25 1.21 1.45
N GLN A 151 9.27 2.10 0.47
CA GLN A 151 10.52 2.60 -0.12
C GLN A 151 11.20 3.69 0.70
N GLN A 152 10.44 4.41 1.53
CA GLN A 152 10.93 5.47 2.40
C GLN A 152 9.92 5.74 3.51
N PRO A 153 10.35 6.22 4.70
CA PRO A 153 9.41 6.67 5.72
C PRO A 153 8.43 7.72 5.19
N VAL A 154 7.20 7.66 5.70
CA VAL A 154 6.09 8.56 5.31
C VAL A 154 5.57 9.25 6.56
N ASP A 155 5.48 10.57 6.47
CA ASP A 155 4.94 11.40 7.52
C ASP A 155 3.42 11.53 7.37
N PHE A 156 2.74 11.60 8.50
CA PHE A 156 1.32 11.83 8.64
C PHE A 156 1.09 13.09 9.46
N ALA A 157 0.25 13.97 8.93
CA ALA A 157 -0.07 15.26 9.52
C ALA A 157 -1.60 15.45 9.59
N PRO A 158 -2.10 16.31 10.49
CA PRO A 158 -3.52 16.63 10.54
C PRO A 158 -4.06 17.15 9.21
N VAL A 159 -5.29 16.76 8.88
CA VAL A 159 -5.96 17.23 7.67
C VAL A 159 -6.10 18.76 7.74
N GLY A 160 -5.50 19.47 6.78
CA GLY A 160 -5.48 20.94 6.74
C GLY A 160 -4.21 21.59 7.32
N ASP A 161 -3.32 20.81 7.95
CA ASP A 161 -2.02 21.30 8.45
C ASP A 161 -0.86 20.36 8.06
N PRO A 162 -0.56 20.22 6.75
CA PRO A 162 0.41 19.24 6.25
C PRO A 162 1.87 19.54 6.66
N GLY A 163 2.14 20.75 7.18
CA GLY A 163 3.48 21.13 7.67
C GLY A 163 3.80 20.59 9.07
N ASN A 164 2.80 20.06 9.77
CA ASN A 164 2.91 19.60 11.15
C ASN A 164 2.78 18.07 11.22
N ALA A 165 3.81 17.37 10.74
CA ALA A 165 3.90 15.93 10.87
C ALA A 165 3.98 15.53 12.36
N VAL A 166 3.09 14.64 12.79
CA VAL A 166 3.01 14.17 14.20
C VAL A 166 3.18 12.66 14.33
N VAL A 167 3.08 11.95 13.20
CA VAL A 167 3.25 10.50 13.10
C VAL A 167 4.10 10.19 11.88
N GLN A 168 4.96 9.19 11.96
CA GLN A 168 5.78 8.71 10.86
C GLN A 168 5.72 7.18 10.77
N LEU A 169 5.32 6.66 9.62
CA LEU A 169 5.38 5.24 9.30
C LEU A 169 6.78 4.92 8.76
N MET A 170 7.53 4.13 9.51
CA MET A 170 8.96 3.93 9.25
C MET A 170 9.21 2.78 8.25
N ALA A 171 8.37 1.75 8.28
CA ALA A 171 8.40 0.62 7.37
C ALA A 171 6.98 0.05 7.22
N LEU A 172 6.72 -0.68 6.13
CA LEU A 172 5.47 -1.41 5.92
C LEU A 172 5.77 -2.68 5.11
N PRO A 173 6.20 -3.78 5.76
CA PRO A 173 6.46 -5.06 5.11
C PRO A 173 5.13 -5.80 4.88
N MET A 174 4.47 -5.48 3.77
CA MET A 174 3.12 -5.96 3.49
C MET A 174 3.17 -7.26 2.69
N THR A 175 2.76 -8.36 3.32
CA THR A 175 2.60 -9.65 2.64
C THR A 175 1.21 -9.71 2.01
N MET A 176 1.16 -9.92 0.70
CA MET A 176 -0.06 -9.87 -0.09
C MET A 176 -0.35 -11.19 -0.78
N SER A 177 -1.60 -11.61 -0.74
CA SER A 177 -2.09 -12.81 -1.43
C SER A 177 -3.46 -12.56 -2.04
N HIS A 178 -3.60 -12.92 -3.31
CA HIS A 178 -4.90 -13.06 -3.94
C HIS A 178 -5.50 -14.41 -3.55
N ASN A 179 -6.60 -14.37 -2.80
CA ASN A 179 -7.40 -15.54 -2.47
C ASN A 179 -8.63 -15.52 -3.39
N PRO A 180 -8.67 -16.35 -4.45
CA PRO A 180 -9.80 -16.43 -5.38
C PRO A 180 -11.08 -16.99 -4.72
#